data_AF-A0A2R6EQ54-F1
#
_entry.id   AF-A0A2R6EQ54-F1
#
_cell.length_a   1.000
_cell.length_b   1.000
_cell.length_c   1.000
_cell.angle_alpha   90.00
_cell.angle_beta   90.00
_cell.angle_gamma   90.00
#
_symmetry.space_group_name_H-M   'P 1'
#
loop_
_entity.id
_entity.type
_entity.pdbx_description
1 polymer ?
#
loop_
_entity_poly.entity_id
_entity_poly.type
_entity_poly.pdbx_seq_one_letter_code
_entity_poly.pdbx_strand_id
1 'polypeptide(L)'
;MSSRHAAWTPRFGTVRALVLYGLLALVVRRGDAAFRETLRTVFGVSEATADQAVFWALVVVGLVVAVETRRQAGSEPTFTLKAARQKYLESRVPTPALFAGYLILLAASGYVALFARDVFFARLDNALLVVRRVAESGDPGSFSVEALVFGAAFVVGAVAFAHAADRVLLAGIRKLVAARR
;
A
#
# COMPACT_ATOMS: atom_id res chain seq x y z
N MET A 1 -33.54 -26.71 -8.11
CA MET A 1 -32.10 -26.38 -7.93
C MET A 1 -32.00 -24.92 -7.52
N SER A 2 -31.53 -24.62 -6.30
CA SER A 2 -31.36 -23.25 -5.82
C SER A 2 -30.15 -22.62 -6.51
N SER A 3 -30.39 -21.68 -7.45
CA SER A 3 -29.32 -20.87 -8.03
C SER A 3 -28.85 -19.88 -6.97
N ARG A 4 -27.74 -20.19 -6.28
CA ARG A 4 -27.10 -19.22 -5.39
C ARG A 4 -26.57 -18.05 -6.24
N HIS A 5 -26.97 -16.83 -5.89
CA HIS A 5 -26.49 -15.63 -6.56
C HIS A 5 -25.29 -15.09 -5.79
N ALA A 6 -24.09 -15.26 -6.34
CA ALA A 6 -22.88 -14.66 -5.79
C ALA A 6 -22.96 -13.12 -5.93
N ALA A 7 -22.82 -12.42 -4.81
CA ALA A 7 -22.68 -10.97 -4.80
C ALA A 7 -21.21 -10.62 -4.88
N TRP A 8 -20.61 -10.74 -6.06
CA TRP A 8 -19.24 -10.25 -6.24
C TRP A 8 -19.22 -8.73 -6.00
N THR A 9 -18.71 -8.36 -4.84
CA THR A 9 -18.46 -6.98 -4.42
C THR A 9 -16.97 -6.85 -4.18
N PRO A 10 -16.21 -6.20 -5.07
CA PRO A 10 -14.82 -5.99 -4.77
C PRO A 10 -14.73 -5.21 -3.43
N ARG A 11 -13.99 -5.81 -2.48
CA ARG A 11 -13.84 -5.31 -1.12
C ARG A 11 -12.70 -4.30 -1.07
N PHE A 12 -12.79 -3.37 -0.13
CA PHE A 12 -11.76 -2.35 0.09
C PHE A 12 -10.46 -3.03 0.54
N GLY A 13 -9.35 -2.76 -0.12
CA GLY A 13 -8.04 -3.29 0.26
C GLY A 13 -7.11 -3.58 -0.91
N THR A 14 -7.63 -3.85 -2.11
CA THR A 14 -6.81 -4.28 -3.26
C THR A 14 -5.87 -3.17 -3.72
N VAL A 15 -6.36 -1.94 -3.90
CA VAL A 15 -5.52 -0.80 -4.29
C VAL A 15 -4.58 -0.43 -3.16
N ARG A 16 -5.05 -0.50 -1.90
CA ARG A 16 -4.19 -0.31 -0.73
C ARG A 16 -3.02 -1.29 -0.71
N ALA A 17 -3.27 -2.56 -0.97
CA ALA A 17 -2.27 -3.61 -0.96
C ALA A 17 -1.29 -3.49 -2.14
N LEU A 18 -1.79 -3.16 -3.34
CA LEU A 18 -0.96 -2.88 -4.52
C LEU A 18 -0.06 -1.66 -4.34
N VAL A 19 -0.59 -0.57 -3.77
CA VAL A 19 0.20 0.64 -3.51
C VAL A 19 1.24 0.37 -2.42
N LEU A 20 0.90 -0.34 -1.34
CA LEU A 20 1.88 -0.73 -0.32
C LEU A 20 3.00 -1.60 -0.90
N TYR A 21 2.65 -2.58 -1.73
CA TYR A 21 3.63 -3.40 -2.44
C TYR A 21 4.50 -2.57 -3.40
N GLY A 22 3.88 -1.67 -4.16
CA GLY A 22 4.57 -0.77 -5.09
C GLY A 22 5.49 0.21 -4.39
N LEU A 23 5.09 0.77 -3.24
CA LEU A 23 5.93 1.64 -2.41
C LEU A 23 7.14 0.87 -1.88
N LEU A 24 6.93 -0.34 -1.37
CA LEU A 24 8.03 -1.16 -0.89
C LEU A 24 9.00 -1.51 -2.02
N ALA A 25 8.49 -1.96 -3.17
CA ALA A 25 9.30 -2.25 -4.34
C ALA A 25 10.06 -1.00 -4.84
N LEU A 26 9.43 0.19 -4.76
CA LEU A 26 10.06 1.45 -5.11
C LEU A 26 11.16 1.85 -4.12
N VAL A 27 10.94 1.69 -2.82
CA VAL A 27 11.92 1.93 -1.75
C VAL A 27 13.11 1.00 -1.93
N VAL A 28 12.85 -0.30 -2.11
CA VAL A 28 13.87 -1.31 -2.38
C VAL A 28 14.64 -0.94 -3.64
N ARG A 29 13.97 -0.66 -4.77
CA ARG A 29 14.64 -0.31 -6.04
C ARG A 29 15.46 0.97 -5.95
N ARG A 30 14.97 1.99 -5.23
CA ARG A 30 15.65 3.29 -5.14
C ARG A 30 16.87 3.20 -4.22
N GLY A 31 16.73 2.48 -3.11
CA GLY A 31 17.79 2.29 -2.13
C GLY A 31 18.65 1.06 -2.37
N ASP A 32 18.46 0.32 -3.45
CA ASP A 32 18.94 -1.06 -3.61
C ASP A 32 20.44 -1.24 -3.33
N ALA A 33 21.29 -0.41 -3.94
CA ALA A 33 22.73 -0.46 -3.71
C ALA A 33 23.10 -0.06 -2.26
N ALA A 34 22.52 1.02 -1.75
CA ALA A 34 22.79 1.50 -0.40
C ALA A 34 22.26 0.53 0.68
N PHE A 35 21.11 -0.08 0.45
CA PHE A 35 20.45 -1.03 1.35
C PHE A 35 21.21 -2.35 1.41
N ARG A 36 21.64 -2.87 0.26
CA ARG A 36 22.51 -4.06 0.19
C ARG A 36 23.84 -3.82 0.88
N GLU A 37 24.44 -2.68 0.65
CA GLU A 37 25.69 -2.29 1.29
C GLU A 37 25.52 -2.12 2.81
N THR A 38 24.43 -1.48 3.27
CA THR A 38 24.10 -1.43 4.70
C THR A 38 23.92 -2.82 5.30
N LEU A 39 23.24 -3.74 4.62
CA LEU A 39 23.08 -5.12 5.10
C LEU A 39 24.44 -5.81 5.26
N ARG A 40 25.34 -5.65 4.28
CA ARG A 40 26.70 -6.20 4.34
C ARG A 40 27.50 -5.61 5.49
N THR A 41 27.49 -4.29 5.64
CA THR A 41 28.26 -3.59 6.67
C THR A 41 27.74 -3.88 8.08
N VAL A 42 26.42 -3.89 8.28
CA VAL A 42 25.81 -4.04 9.62
C VAL A 42 25.80 -5.51 10.07
N PHE A 43 25.49 -6.44 9.16
CA PHE A 43 25.30 -7.85 9.51
C PHE A 43 26.46 -8.76 9.07
N GLY A 44 27.46 -8.22 8.37
CA GLY A 44 28.63 -8.98 7.91
C GLY A 44 28.30 -10.07 6.87
N VAL A 45 27.19 -9.92 6.14
CA VAL A 45 26.70 -10.95 5.21
C VAL A 45 27.31 -10.83 3.82
N SER A 46 27.31 -11.94 3.06
CA SER A 46 27.73 -11.94 1.65
C SER A 46 26.76 -11.18 0.75
N GLU A 47 27.23 -10.76 -0.43
CA GLU A 47 26.41 -10.07 -1.44
C GLU A 47 25.19 -10.90 -1.86
N ALA A 48 25.40 -12.20 -2.12
CA ALA A 48 24.35 -13.14 -2.46
C ALA A 48 23.29 -13.26 -1.35
N THR A 49 23.71 -13.20 -0.08
CA THR A 49 22.80 -13.23 1.07
C THR A 49 21.99 -11.93 1.18
N ALA A 50 22.60 -10.78 0.91
CA ALA A 50 21.91 -9.48 0.90
C ALA A 50 20.88 -9.42 -0.25
N ASP A 51 21.22 -9.89 -1.45
CA ASP A 51 20.30 -10.01 -2.59
C ASP A 51 19.12 -10.94 -2.27
N GLN A 52 19.40 -12.09 -1.66
CA GLN A 52 18.37 -13.01 -1.22
C GLN A 52 17.46 -12.39 -0.15
N ALA A 53 18.01 -11.63 0.80
CA ALA A 53 17.21 -10.96 1.82
C ALA A 53 16.25 -9.93 1.20
N VAL A 54 16.72 -9.14 0.22
CA VAL A 54 15.88 -8.19 -0.53
C VAL A 54 14.79 -8.92 -1.32
N PHE A 55 15.16 -10.00 -2.03
CA PHE A 55 14.21 -10.83 -2.76
C PHE A 55 13.13 -11.41 -1.83
N TRP A 56 13.53 -12.01 -0.71
CA TRP A 56 12.60 -12.59 0.26
C TRP A 56 11.73 -11.54 0.93
N ALA A 57 12.23 -10.33 1.19
CA ALA A 57 11.41 -9.23 1.68
C ALA A 57 10.28 -8.88 0.70
N LEU A 58 10.58 -8.79 -0.60
CA LEU A 58 9.56 -8.57 -1.63
C LEU A 58 8.58 -9.74 -1.72
N VAL A 59 9.05 -10.99 -1.66
CA VAL A 59 8.21 -12.18 -1.69
C VAL A 59 7.28 -12.24 -0.49
N VAL A 60 7.76 -12.00 0.73
CA VAL A 60 6.97 -12.02 1.96
C VAL A 60 5.87 -10.97 1.89
N VAL A 61 6.17 -9.74 1.45
CA VAL A 61 5.14 -8.71 1.33
C VAL A 61 4.15 -9.04 0.20
N GLY A 62 4.61 -9.56 -0.93
CA GLY A 62 3.74 -10.06 -2.00
C GLY A 62 2.79 -11.16 -1.50
N LEU A 63 3.30 -12.07 -0.66
CA LEU A 63 2.51 -13.13 -0.04
C LEU A 63 1.49 -12.58 0.94
N VAL A 64 1.86 -11.64 1.80
CA VAL A 64 0.93 -10.97 2.73
C VAL A 64 -0.19 -10.28 1.96
N VAL A 65 0.13 -9.57 0.89
CA VAL A 65 -0.85 -8.95 -0.02
C VAL A 65 -1.77 -10.00 -0.64
N ALA A 66 -1.23 -11.11 -1.14
CA ALA A 66 -2.02 -12.17 -1.76
C ALA A 66 -2.95 -12.86 -0.74
N VAL A 67 -2.46 -13.15 0.46
CA VAL A 67 -3.22 -13.75 1.56
C VAL A 67 -4.35 -12.84 2.01
N GLU A 68 -4.06 -11.55 2.20
CA GLU A 68 -5.06 -10.57 2.61
C GLU A 68 -6.13 -10.39 1.53
N THR A 69 -5.71 -10.29 0.26
CA THR A 69 -6.63 -10.25 -0.89
C THR A 69 -7.52 -11.50 -0.94
N ARG A 70 -6.95 -12.70 -0.72
CA ARG A 70 -7.71 -13.96 -0.69
C ARG A 70 -8.67 -14.07 0.49
N ARG A 71 -8.25 -13.68 1.69
CA ARG A 71 -9.11 -13.64 2.90
C ARG A 71 -10.30 -12.72 2.70
N GLN A 72 -10.08 -11.59 2.05
CA GLN A 72 -11.14 -10.65 1.72
C GLN A 72 -12.11 -11.21 0.67
N ALA A 73 -11.61 -11.92 -0.35
CA ALA A 73 -12.46 -12.57 -1.36
C ALA A 73 -13.31 -13.73 -0.80
N GLY A 74 -12.79 -14.50 0.15
CA GLY A 74 -13.49 -15.67 0.70
C GLY A 74 -14.64 -15.39 1.68
N SER A 75 -14.87 -14.12 2.05
CA SER A 75 -15.83 -13.72 3.09
C SER A 75 -17.08 -13.03 2.55
N GLU A 76 -17.41 -13.26 1.28
CA GLU A 76 -18.62 -12.72 0.66
C GLU A 76 -19.89 -13.53 0.98
N PRO A 77 -20.99 -12.86 1.34
CA PRO A 77 -22.27 -13.54 1.57
C PRO A 77 -22.87 -14.05 0.25
N THR A 78 -23.31 -15.30 0.26
CA THR A 78 -24.12 -15.87 -0.82
C THR A 78 -25.60 -15.61 -0.58
N PHE A 79 -26.32 -15.12 -1.59
CA PHE A 79 -27.74 -14.84 -1.48
C PHE A 79 -28.57 -15.88 -2.23
N THR A 80 -29.70 -16.27 -1.64
CA THR A 80 -30.69 -17.15 -2.26
C THR A 80 -31.65 -16.38 -3.17
N LEU A 81 -31.83 -15.07 -2.95
CA LEU A 81 -32.73 -14.20 -3.70
C LEU A 81 -31.98 -13.10 -4.44
N LYS A 82 -32.28 -12.91 -5.74
CA LYS A 82 -31.70 -11.84 -6.57
C LYS A 82 -32.00 -10.44 -6.00
N ALA A 83 -33.21 -10.22 -5.47
CA ALA A 83 -33.60 -8.94 -4.87
C ALA A 83 -32.81 -8.61 -3.59
N ALA A 84 -32.53 -9.61 -2.74
CA ALA A 84 -31.72 -9.44 -1.53
C ALA A 84 -30.26 -9.09 -1.88
N ARG A 85 -29.71 -9.74 -2.90
CA ARG A 85 -28.40 -9.38 -3.49
C ARG A 85 -28.40 -7.93 -3.97
N GLN A 86 -29.42 -7.51 -4.72
CA GLN A 86 -29.47 -6.15 -5.27
C GLN A 86 -29.55 -5.09 -4.17
N LYS A 87 -30.41 -5.28 -3.16
CA LYS A 87 -30.53 -4.38 -2.01
C LYS A 87 -29.21 -4.29 -1.22
N TYR A 88 -28.51 -5.41 -1.07
CA TYR A 88 -27.18 -5.44 -0.48
C TYR A 88 -26.18 -4.61 -1.30
N LEU A 89 -26.14 -4.78 -2.63
CA LEU A 89 -25.25 -4.02 -3.52
C LEU A 89 -25.54 -2.50 -3.46
N GLU A 90 -26.81 -2.11 -3.50
CA GLU A 90 -27.23 -0.71 -3.46
C GLU A 90 -26.87 -0.04 -2.13
N SER A 91 -27.05 -0.74 -0.99
CA SER A 91 -26.64 -0.24 0.33
C SER A 91 -25.12 -0.02 0.47
N ARG A 92 -24.32 -0.63 -0.42
CA ARG A 92 -22.86 -0.52 -0.44
C ARG A 92 -22.35 0.56 -1.41
N VAL A 93 -23.23 1.24 -2.14
CA VAL A 93 -22.89 2.41 -2.95
C VAL A 93 -22.75 3.62 -2.02
N PRO A 94 -21.60 4.32 -2.02
CA PRO A 94 -21.43 5.50 -1.19
C PRO A 94 -22.35 6.64 -1.64
N THR A 95 -22.81 7.44 -0.68
CA THR A 95 -23.59 8.65 -0.95
C THR A 95 -22.76 9.66 -1.76
N PRO A 96 -23.39 10.59 -2.50
CA PRO A 96 -22.67 11.61 -3.28
C PRO A 96 -21.68 12.43 -2.43
N ALA A 97 -22.08 12.80 -1.21
CA ALA A 97 -21.22 13.52 -0.27
C ALA A 97 -19.99 12.69 0.15
N LEU A 98 -20.19 11.41 0.47
CA LEU A 98 -19.09 10.52 0.85
C LEU A 98 -18.15 10.28 -0.34
N PHE A 99 -18.68 10.16 -1.55
CA PHE A 99 -17.89 10.04 -2.78
C PHE A 99 -17.04 11.29 -3.04
N ALA A 100 -17.62 12.48 -2.90
CA ALA A 100 -16.88 13.74 -3.00
C ALA A 100 -15.77 13.83 -1.93
N GLY A 101 -16.06 13.42 -0.70
CA GLY A 101 -15.06 13.32 0.37
C GLY A 101 -13.88 12.41 0.01
N TYR A 102 -14.15 11.25 -0.61
CA TYR A 102 -13.07 10.37 -1.09
C TYR A 102 -12.27 10.97 -2.24
N LEU A 103 -12.89 11.73 -3.16
CA LEU A 103 -12.16 12.43 -4.21
C LEU A 103 -11.24 13.52 -3.66
N ILE A 104 -11.72 14.30 -2.68
CA ILE A 104 -10.92 15.31 -1.99
C ILE A 104 -9.76 14.65 -1.26
N LEU A 105 -10.04 13.58 -0.51
CA LEU A 105 -9.01 12.83 0.21
C LEU A 105 -7.96 12.27 -0.76
N LEU A 106 -8.40 11.73 -1.91
CA LEU A 106 -7.51 11.21 -2.95
C LEU A 106 -6.61 12.31 -3.51
N ALA A 107 -7.16 13.48 -3.86
CA ALA A 107 -6.38 14.59 -4.38
C ALA A 107 -5.38 15.14 -3.34
N ALA A 108 -5.83 15.38 -2.11
CA ALA A 108 -5.00 15.93 -1.04
C ALA A 108 -3.88 14.97 -0.64
N SER A 109 -4.18 13.68 -0.46
CA SER A 109 -3.19 12.67 -0.11
C SER A 109 -2.21 12.38 -1.25
N GLY A 110 -2.68 12.41 -2.50
CA GLY A 110 -1.82 12.33 -3.69
C GLY A 110 -0.85 13.51 -3.77
N TYR A 111 -1.32 14.72 -3.50
CA TYR A 111 -0.48 15.91 -3.44
C TYR A 111 0.60 15.78 -2.35
N VAL A 112 0.23 15.40 -1.12
CA VAL A 112 1.17 15.20 -0.01
C VAL A 112 2.22 14.13 -0.34
N ALA A 113 1.80 13.00 -0.90
CA ALA A 113 2.71 11.93 -1.29
C ALA A 113 3.69 12.38 -2.38
N LEU A 114 3.22 13.10 -3.40
CA LEU A 114 4.09 13.61 -4.47
C LEU A 114 5.07 14.66 -3.95
N PHE A 115 4.60 15.60 -3.13
CA PHE A 115 5.44 16.65 -2.56
C PHE A 115 6.54 16.08 -1.65
N ALA A 116 6.20 15.11 -0.81
CA ALA A 116 7.16 14.51 0.11
C ALA A 116 8.10 13.49 -0.57
N ARG A 117 7.81 13.07 -1.81
CA ARG A 117 8.51 11.97 -2.50
C ARG A 117 10.00 12.20 -2.65
N ASP A 118 10.38 13.32 -3.27
CA ASP A 118 11.79 13.55 -3.64
C ASP A 118 12.64 13.79 -2.39
N VAL A 119 12.07 14.53 -1.43
CA VAL A 119 12.68 14.74 -0.11
C VAL A 119 12.85 13.39 0.61
N PHE A 120 11.82 12.55 0.65
CA PHE A 120 11.90 11.24 1.29
C PHE A 120 13.02 10.37 0.71
N PHE A 121 13.12 10.26 -0.62
CA PHE A 121 14.17 9.43 -1.23
C PHE A 121 15.57 9.99 -0.99
N ALA A 122 15.76 11.31 -1.08
CA ALA A 122 17.04 11.93 -0.74
C ALA A 122 17.42 11.71 0.73
N ARG A 123 16.44 11.67 1.65
CA ARG A 123 16.69 11.42 3.07
C ARG A 123 16.87 9.94 3.40
N LEU A 124 16.22 9.03 2.67
CA LEU A 124 16.42 7.59 2.79
C LEU A 124 17.87 7.20 2.50
N ASP A 125 18.45 7.74 1.42
CA ASP A 125 19.86 7.51 1.07
C ASP A 125 20.80 8.01 2.18
N ASN A 126 20.53 9.21 2.71
CA ASN A 126 21.29 9.76 3.83
C ASN A 126 21.16 8.93 5.11
N ALA A 127 19.97 8.41 5.43
CA ALA A 127 19.75 7.56 6.60
C ALA A 127 20.54 6.25 6.50
N LEU A 128 20.55 5.60 5.33
CA LEU A 128 21.33 4.39 5.09
C LEU A 128 22.85 4.64 5.23
N LEU A 129 23.32 5.79 4.75
CA LEU A 129 24.71 6.23 4.94
C LEU A 129 25.06 6.46 6.41
N VAL A 130 24.17 7.07 7.19
CA VAL A 130 24.38 7.27 8.63
C VAL A 130 24.45 5.92 9.33
N VAL A 131 23.49 5.03 9.11
CA VAL A 131 23.49 3.68 9.71
C VAL A 131 24.79 2.93 9.40
N ARG A 132 25.27 3.03 8.16
CA ARG A 132 26.55 2.46 7.75
C ARG A 132 27.71 3.06 8.54
N ARG A 133 27.80 4.39 8.65
CA ARG A 133 28.84 5.06 9.43
C ARG A 133 28.80 4.65 10.90
N VAL A 134 27.61 4.57 11.51
CA VAL A 134 27.48 4.09 12.90
C VAL A 134 28.04 2.67 13.03
N ALA A 135 27.73 1.79 12.08
CA ALA A 135 28.24 0.42 12.09
C ALA A 135 29.76 0.32 11.88
N GLU A 136 30.34 1.18 11.04
CA GLU A 136 31.79 1.18 10.73
C GLU A 136 32.64 1.90 11.78
N SER A 137 32.19 3.05 12.29
CA SER A 137 32.98 3.93 13.14
C SER A 137 32.43 4.12 14.56
N GLY A 138 31.27 3.54 14.89
CA GLY A 138 30.63 3.66 16.21
C GLY A 138 30.11 5.07 16.53
N ASP A 139 30.22 6.03 15.60
CA ASP A 139 29.79 7.41 15.77
C ASP A 139 28.32 7.54 15.36
N PRO A 140 27.38 7.83 16.29
CA PRO A 140 25.96 7.81 16.02
C PRO A 140 25.50 8.86 15.00
N GLY A 141 26.32 9.88 14.71
CA GLY A 141 25.91 11.01 13.88
C GLY A 141 24.67 11.72 14.45
N SER A 142 24.05 12.61 13.65
CA SER A 142 22.78 13.25 14.01
C SER A 142 21.66 12.85 13.05
N PHE A 143 20.59 12.28 13.59
CA PHE A 143 19.39 11.97 12.82
C PHE A 143 18.56 13.26 12.65
N SER A 144 18.26 13.63 11.40
CA SER A 144 17.45 14.82 11.13
C SER A 144 15.97 14.55 11.42
N VAL A 145 15.37 15.26 12.38
CA VAL A 145 13.94 15.18 12.71
C VAL A 145 13.06 15.44 11.48
N GLU A 146 13.51 16.33 10.58
CA GLU A 146 12.83 16.58 9.30
C GLU A 146 12.73 15.31 8.44
N ALA A 147 13.74 14.44 8.43
CA ALA A 147 13.71 13.21 7.64
C ALA A 147 12.59 12.27 8.11
N LEU A 148 12.36 12.17 9.42
CA LEU A 148 11.24 11.42 9.99
C LEU A 148 9.89 12.03 9.59
N VAL A 149 9.79 13.36 9.60
CA VAL A 149 8.56 14.07 9.24
C VAL A 149 8.21 13.88 7.77
N PHE A 150 9.16 14.09 6.85
CA PHE A 150 8.92 13.91 5.41
C PHE A 150 8.72 12.45 5.02
N GLY A 151 9.42 11.52 5.67
CA GLY A 151 9.18 10.09 5.48
C GLY A 151 7.80 9.66 5.96
N ALA A 152 7.38 10.10 7.14
CA ALA A 152 6.03 9.85 7.65
C ALA A 152 4.97 10.47 6.73
N ALA A 153 5.17 11.70 6.26
CA ALA A 153 4.25 12.38 5.35
C ALA A 153 4.09 11.62 4.02
N PHE A 154 5.19 11.13 3.44
CA PHE A 154 5.16 10.31 2.23
C PHE A 154 4.38 9.02 2.43
N VAL A 155 4.68 8.26 3.49
CA VAL A 155 4.02 6.98 3.79
C VAL A 155 2.53 7.18 4.10
N VAL A 156 2.20 8.14 4.97
CA VAL A 156 0.81 8.45 5.34
C VAL A 156 0.03 8.93 4.13
N GLY A 157 0.61 9.85 3.32
CA GLY A 157 0.01 10.34 2.08
C GLY A 157 -0.27 9.20 1.11
N ALA A 158 0.69 8.31 0.87
CA ALA A 158 0.50 7.22 -0.08
C ALA A 158 -0.50 6.15 0.42
N VAL A 159 -0.54 5.87 1.73
CA VAL A 159 -1.56 4.98 2.33
C VAL A 159 -2.95 5.58 2.26
N ALA A 160 -3.08 6.88 2.57
CA ALA A 160 -4.35 7.60 2.49
C ALA A 160 -4.85 7.68 1.04
N PHE A 161 -3.94 7.92 0.08
CA PHE A 161 -4.24 7.89 -1.35
C PHE A 161 -4.77 6.53 -1.77
N ALA A 162 -4.08 5.45 -1.40
CA ALA A 162 -4.49 4.12 -1.78
C ALA A 162 -5.84 3.73 -1.16
N HIS A 163 -6.09 4.15 0.08
CA HIS A 163 -7.40 3.99 0.73
C HIS A 163 -8.50 4.73 -0.03
N ALA A 164 -8.28 6.00 -0.38
CA ALA A 164 -9.26 6.81 -1.11
C ALA A 164 -9.49 6.27 -2.53
N ALA A 165 -8.44 5.83 -3.21
CA ALA A 165 -8.51 5.24 -4.54
C ALA A 165 -9.33 3.94 -4.55
N ASP A 166 -9.11 3.05 -3.58
CA ASP A 166 -9.97 1.88 -3.36
C ASP A 166 -11.43 2.29 -3.21
N ARG A 167 -11.70 3.32 -2.41
CA ARG A 167 -13.07 3.76 -2.12
C ARG A 167 -13.77 4.34 -3.36
N VAL A 168 -13.05 5.10 -4.18
CA VAL A 168 -13.55 5.68 -5.44
C VAL A 168 -13.75 4.61 -6.51
N LEU A 169 -12.76 3.73 -6.72
CA LEU A 169 -12.83 2.67 -7.73
C LEU A 169 -13.96 1.68 -7.43
N LEU A 170 -14.09 1.28 -6.15
CA LEU A 170 -15.15 0.37 -5.73
C LEU A 170 -16.53 1.02 -5.77
N ALA A 171 -16.64 2.32 -5.51
CA ALA A 171 -17.88 3.06 -5.74
C ALA A 171 -18.30 3.02 -7.22
N GLY A 172 -17.34 3.24 -8.13
CA GLY A 172 -17.56 3.17 -9.58
C GLY A 172 -18.00 1.77 -10.03
N ILE A 173 -17.28 0.73 -9.60
CA ILE A 173 -17.62 -0.67 -9.94
C ILE A 173 -18.98 -1.05 -9.38
N ARG A 174 -19.30 -0.68 -8.14
CA ARG A 174 -20.62 -0.99 -7.54
C ARG A 174 -21.75 -0.28 -8.25
N LYS A 175 -21.57 0.98 -8.69
CA LYS A 175 -22.55 1.67 -9.55
C LYS A 175 -22.75 0.94 -10.88
N LEU A 176 -21.66 0.52 -11.54
CA LEU A 176 -21.73 -0.22 -12.80
C LEU A 176 -22.41 -1.59 -12.66
N VAL A 177 -22.12 -2.33 -11.58
CA VAL A 177 -22.74 -3.63 -11.30
C VAL A 177 -24.22 -3.48 -10.94
N ALA A 178 -24.59 -2.48 -10.14
CA ALA A 178 -25.99 -2.21 -9.81
C ALA A 178 -26.82 -1.77 -11.04
N ALA A 179 -26.19 -1.12 -12.02
CA ALA A 179 -26.83 -0.69 -13.25
C ALA A 179 -27.08 -1.84 -14.26
N ARG A 180 -26.33 -2.95 -14.16
CA ARG A 180 -26.56 -4.15 -14.99
C ARG A 180 -27.69 -5.00 -14.37
N ARG A 181 -28.90 -4.85 -14.92
CA ARG A 181 -30.13 -5.59 -14.53
C ARG A 181 -30.04 -7.09 -14.79
#